data_AF-A0A2G8LP55-F1
#
_entry.id   AF-A0A2G8LP55-F1
#
_cell.length_a   1.000
_cell.length_b   1.000
_cell.length_c   1.000
_cell.angle_alpha   90.00
_cell.angle_beta   90.00
_cell.angle_gamma   90.00
#
_symmetry.space_group_name_H-M   'P 1'
#
loop_
_entity.id
_entity.type
_entity.pdbx_description
1 polymer ?
#
loop_
_entity_poly.entity_id
_entity_poly.type
_entity_poly.pdbx_seq_one_letter_code
_entity_poly.pdbx_strand_id
1 'polypeptide(L)'
;MEVKSRTEFKETDVKKRDMGHESVDKGRDQVESEKFDKAYEELFDPLVPVRGHALIALSRLLQEKDPKALREQDQLLKLFLEHLSNDDSYVYLTAVGALVSLADKFASEVIPALCSEYSYQETEEKRSKVKRSVETRLKVGEALVKATRMMGEMAPFYSKLLLNVFLFGAKDEDEHIRASSLSNLGEICQLLRFSISGSIHEIFLCLTTVLQADSEVTVRRACVLVLCLLLRGLGTDALEVLETEMGSLYRLLKLPGLKRKMK
;
A
#
# COMPACT_ATOMS: atom_id res chain seq x y z
N MET A 1 -70.73 43.18 2.10
CA MET A 1 -70.29 41.79 1.82
C MET A 1 -68.86 41.67 2.30
N GLU A 2 -68.69 41.08 3.48
CA GLU A 2 -67.39 40.87 4.12
C GLU A 2 -66.68 39.69 3.46
N VAL A 3 -65.41 39.88 3.11
CA VAL A 3 -64.47 38.79 2.83
C VAL A 3 -63.37 38.88 3.90
N LYS A 4 -63.52 38.10 4.97
CA LYS A 4 -62.42 37.70 5.85
C LYS A 4 -62.08 36.25 5.50
N SER A 5 -60.87 36.02 4.96
CA SER A 5 -60.19 34.74 5.18
C SER A 5 -58.72 34.79 4.76
N ARG A 6 -57.88 34.27 5.66
CA ARG A 6 -56.79 33.32 5.37
C ARG A 6 -55.38 33.88 5.18
N THR A 7 -54.69 34.17 6.29
CA THR A 7 -53.22 34.01 6.37
C THR A 7 -52.72 33.89 7.82
N GLU A 8 -53.01 32.78 8.49
CA GLU A 8 -52.29 32.35 9.70
C GLU A 8 -52.06 30.84 9.65
N PHE A 9 -51.21 30.39 8.73
CA PHE A 9 -50.69 29.02 8.75
C PHE A 9 -49.32 29.04 8.05
N LYS A 10 -48.29 28.49 8.73
CA LYS A 10 -46.93 28.16 8.26
C LYS A 10 -45.78 29.13 8.56
N GLU A 11 -45.55 29.49 9.82
CA GLU A 11 -44.23 30.00 10.24
C GLU A 11 -43.60 29.18 11.39
N THR A 12 -44.40 28.42 12.15
CA THR A 12 -43.94 27.58 13.27
C THR A 12 -43.47 26.18 12.85
N ASP A 13 -43.93 25.66 11.71
CA ASP A 13 -43.59 24.31 11.21
C ASP A 13 -42.31 24.25 10.34
N VAL A 14 -41.78 25.40 9.94
CA VAL A 14 -40.52 25.50 9.18
C VAL A 14 -39.34 25.57 10.15
N LYS A 15 -39.43 26.39 11.21
CA LYS A 15 -38.38 26.46 12.26
C LYS A 15 -38.20 25.17 13.06
N LYS A 16 -39.26 24.37 13.26
CA LYS A 16 -39.14 23.05 13.92
C LYS A 16 -38.44 21.98 13.07
N ARG A 17 -38.44 22.12 11.74
CA ARG A 17 -37.78 21.18 10.82
C ARG A 17 -36.28 21.44 10.67
N ASP A 18 -35.86 22.70 10.63
CA ASP A 18 -34.42 23.05 10.61
C ASP A 18 -33.71 22.73 11.94
N MET A 19 -34.34 23.03 13.07
CA MET A 19 -33.78 22.74 14.40
C MET A 19 -33.59 21.24 14.66
N GLY A 20 -34.39 20.37 14.02
CA GLY A 20 -34.26 18.92 14.12
C GLY A 20 -33.14 18.34 13.24
N HIS A 21 -32.78 19.01 12.16
CA HIS A 21 -31.70 18.57 11.28
C HIS A 21 -30.32 18.96 11.86
N GLU A 22 -30.18 20.18 12.40
CA GLU A 22 -28.92 20.63 13.03
C GLU A 22 -28.58 19.92 14.35
N SER A 23 -29.59 19.52 15.13
CA SER A 23 -29.36 18.83 16.41
C SER A 23 -29.02 17.34 16.24
N VAL A 24 -29.53 16.70 15.18
CA VAL A 24 -29.17 15.33 14.80
C VAL A 24 -27.76 15.27 14.17
N ASP A 25 -27.41 16.26 13.36
CA ASP A 25 -26.07 16.36 12.74
C ASP A 25 -24.98 16.60 13.81
N LYS A 26 -25.21 17.52 14.75
CA LYS A 26 -24.32 17.74 15.90
C LYS A 26 -24.18 16.53 16.82
N GLY A 27 -25.26 15.78 17.05
CA GLY A 27 -25.21 14.56 17.86
C GLY A 27 -24.44 13.44 17.17
N ARG A 28 -24.52 13.35 15.84
CA ARG A 28 -23.78 12.38 15.03
C ARG A 28 -22.28 12.70 15.00
N ASP A 29 -21.91 13.96 14.76
CA ASP A 29 -20.52 14.43 14.76
C ASP A 29 -19.83 14.21 16.12
N GLN A 30 -20.57 14.38 17.22
CA GLN A 30 -20.05 14.12 18.58
C GLN A 30 -19.78 12.62 18.80
N VAL A 31 -20.71 11.74 18.43
CA VAL A 31 -20.55 10.28 18.58
C VAL A 31 -19.46 9.72 17.67
N GLU A 32 -19.32 10.26 16.45
CA GLU A 32 -18.24 9.93 15.50
C GLU A 32 -16.86 10.36 16.06
N SER A 33 -16.77 11.57 16.63
CA SER A 33 -15.55 12.02 17.32
C SER A 33 -15.17 11.16 18.52
N GLU A 34 -16.13 10.76 19.37
CA GLU A 34 -15.86 9.93 20.56
C GLU A 34 -15.31 8.54 20.20
N LYS A 35 -15.81 7.92 19.12
CA LYS A 35 -15.31 6.63 18.64
C LYS A 35 -13.86 6.71 18.18
N PHE A 36 -13.53 7.78 17.45
CA PHE A 36 -12.16 8.02 17.00
C PHE A 36 -11.22 8.21 18.19
N ASP A 37 -11.58 9.10 19.13
CA ASP A 37 -10.73 9.40 20.29
C ASP A 37 -10.47 8.16 21.14
N LYS A 38 -11.51 7.37 21.39
CA LYS A 38 -11.38 6.11 22.11
C LYS A 38 -10.46 5.13 21.40
N ALA A 39 -10.65 4.91 20.09
CA ALA A 39 -9.79 4.02 19.32
C ALA A 39 -8.35 4.54 19.25
N TYR A 40 -8.16 5.85 19.22
CA TYR A 40 -6.83 6.47 19.24
C TYR A 40 -6.11 6.23 20.57
N GLU A 41 -6.81 6.39 21.71
CA GLU A 41 -6.27 6.10 23.03
C GLU A 41 -5.88 4.61 23.20
N GLU A 42 -6.74 3.70 22.70
CA GLU A 42 -6.52 2.25 22.78
C GLU A 42 -5.28 1.75 22.02
N LEU A 43 -4.73 2.52 21.07
CA LEU A 43 -3.46 2.18 20.40
C LEU A 43 -2.26 2.14 21.34
N PHE A 44 -2.33 2.84 22.47
CA PHE A 44 -1.25 2.91 23.45
C PHE A 44 -1.49 1.98 24.65
N ASP A 45 -2.52 1.13 24.60
CA ASP A 45 -2.82 0.17 25.65
C ASP A 45 -1.69 -0.88 25.79
N PRO A 46 -1.31 -1.28 27.01
CA PRO A 46 -0.30 -2.31 27.20
C PRO A 46 -0.67 -3.67 26.59
N LEU A 47 -1.96 -3.95 26.42
CA LEU A 47 -2.46 -5.21 25.87
C LEU A 47 -2.41 -5.19 24.34
N VAL A 48 -1.60 -6.10 23.77
CA VAL A 48 -1.52 -6.38 22.33
C VAL A 48 -2.89 -6.50 21.65
N PRO A 49 -3.87 -7.25 22.20
CA PRO A 49 -5.18 -7.39 21.56
C PRO A 49 -5.96 -6.08 21.47
N VAL A 50 -5.81 -5.20 22.46
CA VAL A 50 -6.48 -3.88 22.49
C VAL A 50 -5.90 -2.98 21.41
N ARG A 51 -4.57 -2.92 21.30
CA ARG A 51 -3.89 -2.17 20.23
C ARG A 51 -4.27 -2.66 18.82
N GLY A 52 -4.31 -3.97 18.62
CA GLY A 52 -4.74 -4.53 17.33
C GLY A 52 -6.20 -4.23 17.02
N HIS A 53 -7.09 -4.26 18.02
CA HIS A 53 -8.48 -3.85 17.88
C HIS A 53 -8.62 -2.38 17.50
N ALA A 54 -7.84 -1.51 18.15
CA ALA A 54 -7.79 -0.08 17.87
C ALA A 54 -7.41 0.22 16.41
N LEU A 55 -6.38 -0.46 15.88
CA LEU A 55 -5.99 -0.35 14.46
C LEU A 55 -7.14 -0.73 13.51
N ILE A 56 -7.87 -1.81 13.83
CA ILE A 56 -9.04 -2.24 13.06
C ILE A 56 -10.17 -1.20 13.15
N ALA A 57 -10.42 -0.65 14.34
CA ALA A 57 -11.46 0.36 14.57
C ALA A 57 -11.17 1.64 13.76
N LEU A 58 -9.94 2.15 13.81
CA LEU A 58 -9.53 3.33 13.03
C LEU A 58 -9.59 3.05 11.51
N SER A 59 -9.16 1.86 11.08
CA SER A 59 -9.29 1.42 9.68
C SER A 59 -10.75 1.42 9.22
N ARG A 60 -11.68 1.01 10.09
CA ARG A 60 -13.11 1.01 9.80
C ARG A 60 -13.68 2.42 9.72
N LEU A 61 -13.27 3.32 10.60
CA LEU A 61 -13.68 4.74 10.54
C LEU A 61 -13.24 5.39 9.21
N LEU A 62 -12.03 5.08 8.72
CA LEU A 62 -11.58 5.53 7.39
C LEU A 62 -12.47 5.02 6.26
N GLN A 63 -12.88 3.74 6.31
CA GLN A 63 -13.77 3.14 5.31
C GLN A 63 -15.17 3.74 5.36
N GLU A 64 -15.68 4.02 6.56
CA GLU A 64 -16.97 4.67 6.82
C GLU A 64 -16.94 6.18 6.51
N LYS A 65 -15.78 6.73 6.10
CA LYS A 65 -15.55 8.15 5.79
C LYS A 65 -15.83 9.07 6.99
N ASP A 66 -15.48 8.61 8.18
CA ASP A 66 -15.57 9.40 9.40
C ASP A 66 -14.83 10.75 9.23
N PRO A 67 -15.49 11.89 9.47
CA PRO A 67 -14.90 13.20 9.22
C PRO A 67 -13.61 13.46 9.98
N LYS A 68 -13.47 12.91 11.20
CA LYS A 68 -12.27 13.10 12.03
C LYS A 68 -11.14 12.22 11.55
N ALA A 69 -11.40 10.96 11.23
CA ALA A 69 -10.41 10.06 10.66
C ALA A 69 -9.84 10.57 9.33
N LEU A 70 -10.69 11.17 8.49
CA LEU A 70 -10.24 11.79 7.23
C LEU A 70 -9.42 13.06 7.45
N ARG A 71 -9.72 13.87 8.47
CA ARG A 71 -8.92 15.06 8.80
C ARG A 71 -7.55 14.71 9.38
N GLU A 72 -7.47 13.69 10.23
CA GLU A 72 -6.24 13.26 10.91
C GLU A 72 -5.43 12.24 10.10
N GLN A 73 -5.66 12.14 8.78
CA GLN A 73 -5.02 11.15 7.91
C GLN A 73 -3.48 11.12 7.99
N ASP A 74 -2.83 12.28 8.11
CA ASP A 74 -1.37 12.39 8.17
C ASP A 74 -0.81 11.84 9.49
N GLN A 75 -1.57 12.04 10.58
CA GLN A 75 -1.23 11.48 11.89
C GLN A 75 -1.42 9.97 11.88
N LEU A 76 -2.55 9.49 11.33
CA LEU A 76 -2.83 8.06 11.18
C LEU A 76 -1.77 7.36 10.32
N LEU A 77 -1.33 7.98 9.22
CA LEU A 77 -0.27 7.43 8.37
C LEU A 77 1.02 7.19 9.17
N LYS A 78 1.50 8.21 9.90
CA LYS A 78 2.71 8.09 10.73
C LYS A 78 2.57 6.98 11.76
N LEU A 79 1.43 6.94 12.43
CA LEU A 79 1.15 5.99 13.51
C LEU A 79 1.07 4.54 12.99
N PHE A 80 0.40 4.31 11.86
CA PHE A 80 0.33 2.97 11.27
C PHE A 80 1.71 2.51 10.76
N LEU A 81 2.52 3.41 10.21
CA LEU A 81 3.91 3.10 9.83
C LEU A 81 4.77 2.73 11.04
N GLU A 82 4.61 3.41 12.17
CA GLU A 82 5.30 3.05 13.42
C GLU A 82 4.91 1.64 13.88
N HIS A 83 3.62 1.29 13.80
CA HIS A 83 3.11 -0.03 14.19
C HIS A 83 3.54 -1.17 13.25
N LEU A 84 4.03 -0.88 12.03
CA LEU A 84 4.66 -1.91 11.19
C LEU A 84 5.95 -2.47 11.82
N SER A 85 6.62 -1.71 12.68
CA SER A 85 7.85 -2.16 13.35
C SER A 85 7.57 -2.97 14.61
N ASN A 86 6.32 -3.29 14.92
CA ASN A 86 5.97 -4.06 16.10
C ASN A 86 6.41 -5.52 15.95
N ASP A 87 6.94 -6.10 17.03
CA ASP A 87 7.37 -7.50 17.08
C ASP A 87 6.17 -8.46 17.08
N ASP A 88 5.02 -8.02 17.59
CA ASP A 88 3.82 -8.85 17.65
C ASP A 88 3.12 -8.93 16.27
N SER A 89 2.90 -10.17 15.83
CA SER A 89 2.32 -10.42 14.51
C SER A 89 0.91 -9.88 14.32
N TYR A 90 0.10 -9.90 15.37
CA TYR A 90 -1.26 -9.41 15.30
C TYR A 90 -1.27 -7.89 15.11
N VAL A 91 -0.38 -7.17 15.81
CA VAL A 91 -0.28 -5.70 15.69
C VAL A 91 0.26 -5.29 14.32
N TYR A 92 1.34 -5.90 13.82
CA TYR A 92 1.85 -5.49 12.51
C TYR A 92 0.85 -5.84 11.38
N LEU A 93 0.18 -7.00 11.44
CA LEU A 93 -0.78 -7.39 10.38
C LEU A 93 -2.01 -6.47 10.36
N THR A 94 -2.48 -6.05 11.53
CA THR A 94 -3.57 -5.07 11.62
C THR A 94 -3.13 -3.68 11.16
N ALA A 95 -1.87 -3.28 11.42
CA ALA A 95 -1.29 -2.04 10.90
C ALA A 95 -1.16 -2.06 9.36
N VAL A 96 -0.76 -3.19 8.78
CA VAL A 96 -0.78 -3.40 7.32
C VAL A 96 -2.20 -3.20 6.78
N GLY A 97 -3.22 -3.79 7.40
CA GLY A 97 -4.63 -3.60 7.01
C GLY A 97 -5.10 -2.15 7.11
N ALA A 98 -4.67 -1.44 8.16
CA ALA A 98 -4.98 -0.02 8.35
C ALA A 98 -4.35 0.86 7.26
N LEU A 99 -3.08 0.63 6.91
CA LEU A 99 -2.40 1.32 5.80
C LEU A 99 -3.08 1.05 4.45
N VAL A 100 -3.53 -0.18 4.22
CA VAL A 100 -4.27 -0.53 3.00
C VAL A 100 -5.59 0.25 2.91
N SER A 101 -6.32 0.36 4.02
CA SER A 101 -7.56 1.14 4.05
C SER A 101 -7.32 2.64 3.91
N LEU A 102 -6.19 3.14 4.41
CA LEU A 102 -5.79 4.53 4.21
C LEU A 102 -5.42 4.80 2.75
N ALA A 103 -4.68 3.88 2.10
CA ALA A 103 -4.27 3.99 0.70
C ALA A 103 -5.46 4.01 -0.28
N ASP A 104 -6.59 3.39 0.06
CA ASP A 104 -7.83 3.44 -0.73
C ASP A 104 -8.39 4.87 -0.88
N LYS A 105 -8.07 5.76 0.06
CA LYS A 105 -8.54 7.16 0.06
C LYS A 105 -7.43 8.15 -0.25
N PHE A 106 -6.21 7.87 0.21
CA PHE A 106 -5.08 8.80 0.22
C PHE A 106 -3.82 8.16 -0.37
N ALA A 107 -3.97 7.55 -1.54
CA ALA A 107 -2.87 6.89 -2.26
C ALA A 107 -1.67 7.82 -2.54
N SER A 108 -1.94 9.10 -2.79
CA SER A 108 -0.94 10.12 -3.13
C SER A 108 0.08 10.36 -2.02
N GLU A 109 -0.32 10.14 -0.77
CA GLU A 109 0.49 10.31 0.42
C GLU A 109 1.05 8.96 0.89
N VAL A 110 0.20 7.92 0.91
CA VAL A 110 0.55 6.62 1.47
C VAL A 110 1.57 5.87 0.61
N ILE A 111 1.42 5.86 -0.72
CA ILE A 111 2.33 5.11 -1.60
C ILE A 111 3.75 5.70 -1.59
N PRO A 112 3.95 7.02 -1.72
CA PRO A 112 5.28 7.61 -1.56
C PRO A 112 5.88 7.39 -0.18
N ALA A 113 5.08 7.48 0.88
CA ALA A 113 5.55 7.21 2.23
C ALA A 113 6.07 5.77 2.38
N LEU A 114 5.28 4.77 1.95
CA LEU A 114 5.70 3.36 1.98
C LEU A 114 6.93 3.09 1.10
N CYS A 115 7.01 3.70 -0.10
CA CYS A 115 8.19 3.60 -0.94
C CYS A 115 9.44 4.19 -0.28
N SER A 116 9.30 5.32 0.43
CA SER A 116 10.40 5.94 1.18
C SER A 116 10.78 5.14 2.42
N GLU A 117 9.82 4.50 3.07
CA GLU A 117 10.05 3.62 4.22
C GLU A 117 10.77 2.33 3.82
N TYR A 118 10.49 1.81 2.62
CA TYR A 118 11.14 0.63 2.06
C TYR A 118 12.53 0.93 1.50
N SER A 119 12.63 2.01 0.71
CA SER A 119 13.87 2.50 0.12
C SER A 119 14.67 3.15 1.22
N TYR A 120 15.61 2.41 1.82
CA TYR A 120 16.65 3.02 2.64
C TYR A 120 17.51 3.89 1.72
N GLN A 121 17.06 5.12 1.45
CA GLN A 121 17.88 6.13 0.80
C GLN A 121 18.84 6.65 1.86
N GLU A 122 20.12 6.32 1.71
CA GLU A 122 21.22 7.11 2.23
C GLU A 122 21.22 8.46 1.50
N THR A 123 20.29 9.34 1.83
CA THR A 123 20.60 10.75 1.69
C THR A 123 21.65 11.09 2.75
N GLU A 124 22.65 11.90 2.43
CA GLU A 124 23.73 12.28 3.35
C GLU A 124 23.18 12.83 4.70
N GLU A 125 21.96 13.39 4.70
CA GLU A 125 21.24 13.86 5.89
C GLU A 125 20.67 12.72 6.78
N LYS A 126 20.42 11.52 6.22
CA LYS A 126 19.89 10.34 6.93
C LYS A 126 20.96 9.33 7.32
N ARG A 127 22.25 9.57 7.01
CA ARG A 127 23.39 8.72 7.40
C ARG A 127 23.52 8.52 8.92
N SER A 128 22.83 9.33 9.72
CA SER A 128 22.73 9.24 11.18
C SER A 128 21.61 8.32 11.69
N LYS A 129 20.69 7.84 10.82
CA LYS A 129 19.65 6.88 11.20
C LYS A 129 20.15 5.45 11.02
N VAL A 130 20.01 4.64 12.06
CA VAL A 130 20.26 3.19 12.05
C VAL A 130 19.50 2.56 10.88
N LYS A 131 20.19 1.79 10.03
CA LYS A 131 19.58 0.97 8.96
C LYS A 131 18.43 0.19 9.59
N ARG A 132 17.21 0.37 9.08
CA ARG A 132 16.05 -0.37 9.58
C ARG A 132 16.35 -1.86 9.49
N SER A 133 15.85 -2.62 10.47
CA SER A 133 15.99 -4.07 10.45
C SER A 133 15.43 -4.64 9.15
N VAL A 134 16.03 -5.74 8.69
CA VAL A 134 15.56 -6.48 7.53
C VAL A 134 14.08 -6.81 7.68
N GLU A 135 13.68 -7.26 8.88
CA GLU A 135 12.30 -7.58 9.23
C GLU A 135 11.32 -6.41 8.99
N THR A 136 11.62 -5.21 9.49
CA THR A 136 10.74 -4.04 9.28
C THR A 136 10.61 -3.72 7.79
N ARG A 137 11.70 -3.80 7.02
CA ARG A 137 11.66 -3.55 5.57
C ARG A 137 10.81 -4.57 4.84
N LEU A 138 10.87 -5.84 5.23
CA LEU A 138 10.00 -6.89 4.69
C LEU A 138 8.52 -6.59 4.98
N LYS A 139 8.18 -6.19 6.22
CA LYS A 139 6.82 -5.79 6.62
C LYS A 139 6.31 -4.59 5.81
N VAL A 140 7.16 -3.58 5.59
CA VAL A 140 6.83 -2.42 4.73
C VAL A 140 6.60 -2.85 3.27
N GLY A 141 7.42 -3.76 2.74
CA GLY A 141 7.24 -4.29 1.40
C GLY A 141 5.90 -4.99 1.20
N GLU A 142 5.48 -5.79 2.20
CA GLU A 142 4.16 -6.42 2.22
C GLU A 142 3.03 -5.38 2.23
N ALA A 143 3.14 -4.35 3.08
CA ALA A 143 2.18 -3.26 3.14
C ALA A 143 2.06 -2.53 1.79
N LEU A 144 3.19 -2.25 1.14
CA LEU A 144 3.25 -1.56 -0.15
C LEU A 144 2.57 -2.37 -1.27
N VAL A 145 2.81 -3.68 -1.35
CA VAL A 145 2.15 -4.54 -2.35
C VAL A 145 0.65 -4.61 -2.09
N LYS A 146 0.22 -4.79 -0.83
CA LYS A 146 -1.21 -4.86 -0.48
C LYS A 146 -1.92 -3.52 -0.73
N ALA A 147 -1.30 -2.40 -0.38
CA ALA A 147 -1.83 -1.07 -0.66
C ALA A 147 -1.96 -0.85 -2.17
N THR A 148 -0.97 -1.27 -2.95
CA THR A 148 -1.02 -1.18 -4.42
C THR A 148 -2.14 -2.02 -5.01
N ARG A 149 -2.36 -3.23 -4.49
CA ARG A 149 -3.47 -4.09 -4.93
C ARG A 149 -4.84 -3.45 -4.65
N MET A 150 -4.97 -2.77 -3.51
CA MET A 150 -6.22 -2.07 -3.14
C MET A 150 -6.55 -0.92 -4.10
N MET A 151 -5.56 -0.18 -4.57
CA MET A 151 -5.77 0.93 -5.52
C MET A 151 -6.39 0.52 -6.85
N GLY A 152 -6.29 -0.77 -7.23
CA GLY A 152 -6.86 -1.29 -8.47
C GLY A 152 -6.41 -0.51 -9.71
N GLU A 153 -7.36 0.09 -10.42
CA GLU A 153 -7.14 0.82 -11.68
C GLU A 153 -6.25 2.07 -11.52
N MET A 154 -6.06 2.58 -10.29
CA MET A 154 -5.20 3.73 -10.02
C MET A 154 -3.71 3.35 -9.87
N ALA A 155 -3.38 2.05 -9.70
CA ALA A 155 -2.01 1.59 -9.52
C ALA A 155 -1.03 2.02 -10.64
N PRO A 156 -1.41 2.04 -11.94
CA PRO A 156 -0.58 2.55 -13.03
C PRO A 156 0.00 3.96 -12.82
N PHE A 157 -0.71 4.84 -12.12
CA PHE A 157 -0.23 6.19 -11.83
C PHE A 157 1.08 6.20 -11.02
N TYR A 158 1.28 5.19 -10.18
CA TYR A 158 2.46 5.05 -9.33
C TYR A 158 3.50 4.07 -9.91
N SER A 159 3.29 3.57 -11.14
CA SER A 159 4.12 2.54 -11.78
C SER A 159 5.62 2.82 -11.67
N LYS A 160 6.07 4.00 -12.08
CA LYS A 160 7.49 4.39 -12.02
C LYS A 160 8.04 4.34 -10.59
N LEU A 161 7.29 4.84 -9.61
CA LEU A 161 7.70 4.86 -8.22
C LEU A 161 7.83 3.43 -7.66
N LEU A 162 6.81 2.60 -7.89
CA LEU A 162 6.73 1.22 -7.44
C LEU A 162 7.80 0.32 -8.09
N LEU A 163 8.02 0.47 -9.40
CA LEU A 163 9.05 -0.29 -10.09
C LEU A 163 10.45 0.13 -9.61
N ASN A 164 10.71 1.42 -9.45
CA ASN A 164 12.01 1.90 -8.99
C ASN A 164 12.37 1.40 -7.59
N VAL A 165 11.43 1.41 -6.64
CA VAL A 165 11.71 0.95 -5.26
C VAL A 165 12.09 -0.52 -5.22
N PHE A 166 11.39 -1.38 -5.95
CA PHE A 166 11.69 -2.82 -5.97
C PHE A 166 12.89 -3.18 -6.85
N LEU A 167 13.12 -2.46 -7.96
CA LEU A 167 14.33 -2.61 -8.77
C LEU A 167 15.59 -2.18 -7.99
N PHE A 168 15.47 -1.17 -7.13
CA PHE A 168 16.55 -0.77 -6.24
C PHE A 168 16.80 -1.82 -5.16
N GLY A 169 15.75 -2.28 -4.48
CA GLY A 169 15.88 -3.31 -3.44
C GLY A 169 16.35 -4.68 -3.96
N ALA A 170 16.17 -4.98 -5.24
CA ALA A 170 16.76 -6.17 -5.88
C ALA A 170 18.30 -6.16 -5.90
N LYS A 171 18.94 -5.02 -5.57
CA LYS A 171 20.40 -4.84 -5.48
C LYS A 171 20.90 -4.72 -4.04
N ASP A 172 20.05 -4.98 -3.05
CA ASP A 172 20.41 -4.86 -1.63
C ASP A 172 21.53 -5.84 -1.23
N GLU A 173 22.31 -5.47 -0.23
CA GLU A 173 23.34 -6.36 0.34
C GLU A 173 22.72 -7.60 0.97
N ASP A 174 21.54 -7.46 1.57
CA ASP A 174 20.83 -8.55 2.24
C ASP A 174 20.01 -9.39 1.26
N GLU A 175 20.22 -10.70 1.28
CA GLU A 175 19.55 -11.64 0.37
C GLU A 175 18.04 -11.75 0.58
N HIS A 176 17.55 -11.56 1.81
CA HIS A 176 16.12 -11.60 2.10
C HIS A 176 15.43 -10.38 1.49
N ILE A 177 16.07 -9.20 1.55
CA ILE A 177 15.57 -8.00 0.90
C ILE A 177 15.59 -8.16 -0.62
N ARG A 178 16.67 -8.68 -1.23
CA ARG A 178 16.71 -8.93 -2.68
C ARG A 178 15.59 -9.88 -3.11
N ALA A 179 15.41 -11.00 -2.41
CA ALA A 179 14.37 -11.97 -2.71
C ALA A 179 12.95 -11.40 -2.55
N SER A 180 12.72 -10.63 -1.48
CA SER A 180 11.45 -9.95 -1.24
C SER A 180 11.17 -8.89 -2.30
N SER A 181 12.15 -8.07 -2.63
CA SER A 181 12.06 -7.04 -3.68
C SER A 181 11.66 -7.63 -5.02
N LEU A 182 12.29 -8.73 -5.42
CA LEU A 182 11.93 -9.43 -6.65
C LEU A 182 10.52 -10.01 -6.58
N SER A 183 10.15 -10.65 -5.46
CA SER A 183 8.79 -11.19 -5.31
C SER A 183 7.72 -10.08 -5.42
N ASN A 184 7.97 -8.95 -4.75
CA ASN A 184 7.11 -7.77 -4.80
C ASN A 184 7.09 -7.15 -6.20
N LEU A 185 8.24 -7.06 -6.89
CA LEU A 185 8.33 -6.61 -8.28
C LEU A 185 7.43 -7.44 -9.19
N GLY A 186 7.44 -8.77 -9.04
CA GLY A 186 6.59 -9.66 -9.82
C GLY A 186 5.10 -9.41 -9.60
N GLU A 187 4.68 -9.23 -8.34
CA GLU A 187 3.30 -8.86 -7.99
C GLU A 187 2.91 -7.51 -8.59
N ILE A 188 3.77 -6.50 -8.51
CA ILE A 188 3.52 -5.19 -9.11
C ILE A 188 3.44 -5.27 -10.64
N CYS A 189 4.36 -5.98 -11.30
CA CYS A 189 4.29 -6.19 -12.75
C CYS A 189 2.97 -6.84 -13.16
N GLN A 190 2.48 -7.80 -12.37
CA GLN A 190 1.19 -8.43 -12.64
C GLN A 190 0.02 -7.45 -12.52
N LEU A 191 0.04 -6.57 -11.51
CA LEU A 191 -1.00 -5.56 -11.31
C LEU A 191 -1.00 -4.48 -12.39
N LEU A 192 0.18 -4.05 -12.83
CA LEU A 192 0.35 -2.95 -13.79
C LEU A 192 0.04 -3.35 -15.24
N ARG A 193 0.11 -4.64 -15.60
CA ARG A 193 -0.17 -5.16 -16.95
C ARG A 193 0.59 -4.35 -18.02
N PHE A 194 -0.11 -3.78 -19.02
CA PHE A 194 0.48 -2.94 -20.08
C PHE A 194 1.22 -1.70 -19.60
N SER A 195 0.95 -1.18 -18.40
CA SER A 195 1.58 0.04 -17.91
C SER A 195 3.08 -0.12 -17.62
N ILE A 196 3.63 -1.33 -17.76
CA ILE A 196 5.07 -1.61 -17.60
C ILE A 196 5.89 -1.39 -18.87
N SER A 197 5.30 -1.15 -20.04
CA SER A 197 6.03 -1.08 -21.32
C SER A 197 7.19 -0.08 -21.29
N GLY A 198 7.02 1.05 -20.61
CA GLY A 198 8.06 2.08 -20.48
C GLY A 198 9.23 1.71 -19.56
N SER A 199 9.13 0.61 -18.81
CA SER A 199 10.17 0.13 -17.89
C SER A 199 10.57 -1.32 -18.13
N ILE A 200 10.15 -1.90 -19.26
CA ILE A 200 10.33 -3.32 -19.52
C ILE A 200 11.81 -3.68 -19.67
N HIS A 201 12.59 -2.78 -20.28
CA HIS A 201 14.01 -2.97 -20.46
C HIS A 201 14.76 -3.01 -19.12
N GLU A 202 14.47 -2.07 -18.20
CA GLU A 202 15.09 -2.09 -16.87
C GLU A 202 14.72 -3.35 -16.07
N ILE A 203 13.47 -3.82 -16.20
CA ILE A 203 13.04 -5.07 -15.59
C ILE A 203 13.86 -6.24 -16.15
N PHE A 204 13.92 -6.43 -17.47
CA PHE A 204 14.65 -7.54 -18.08
C PHE A 204 16.15 -7.50 -17.82
N LEU A 205 16.74 -6.30 -17.80
CA LEU A 205 18.15 -6.12 -17.43
C LEU A 205 18.41 -6.56 -15.99
N CYS A 206 17.54 -6.16 -15.05
CA CYS A 206 17.59 -6.59 -13.66
C CYS A 206 17.49 -8.12 -13.54
N LEU A 207 16.47 -8.72 -14.15
CA LEU A 207 16.25 -10.17 -14.08
C LEU A 207 17.41 -10.97 -14.68
N THR A 208 17.96 -10.50 -15.79
CA THR A 208 19.14 -11.13 -16.42
C THR A 208 20.35 -11.09 -15.51
N THR A 209 20.61 -9.93 -14.90
CA THR A 209 21.74 -9.74 -13.98
C THR A 209 21.62 -10.66 -12.77
N VAL A 210 20.44 -10.70 -12.13
CA VAL A 210 20.19 -11.53 -10.95
C VAL A 210 20.35 -13.02 -11.26
N LEU A 211 19.75 -13.52 -12.36
CA LEU A 211 19.84 -14.94 -12.73
C LEU A 211 21.27 -15.39 -13.07
N GLN A 212 22.09 -14.47 -13.56
CA GLN A 212 23.47 -14.76 -13.92
C GLN A 212 24.40 -14.70 -12.72
N ALA A 213 24.29 -13.65 -11.90
CA ALA A 213 25.32 -13.25 -10.94
C ALA A 213 24.96 -13.44 -9.46
N ASP A 214 23.67 -13.48 -9.07
CA ASP A 214 23.31 -13.60 -7.65
C ASP A 214 23.76 -14.95 -7.09
N SER A 215 24.38 -14.97 -5.90
CA SER A 215 24.87 -16.18 -5.23
C SER A 215 23.73 -17.03 -4.68
N GLU A 216 22.61 -16.40 -4.32
CA GLU A 216 21.56 -17.04 -3.54
C GLU A 216 20.50 -17.70 -4.41
N VAL A 217 20.24 -18.98 -4.11
CA VAL A 217 19.24 -19.78 -4.82
C VAL A 217 17.84 -19.19 -4.66
N THR A 218 17.52 -18.70 -3.46
CA THR A 218 16.22 -18.09 -3.12
C THR A 218 15.97 -16.83 -3.95
N VAL A 219 16.98 -15.97 -4.10
CA VAL A 219 16.90 -14.75 -4.92
C VAL A 219 16.71 -15.10 -6.40
N ARG A 220 17.47 -16.07 -6.92
CA ARG A 220 17.29 -16.57 -8.30
C ARG A 220 15.90 -17.17 -8.52
N ARG A 221 15.34 -17.88 -7.54
CA ARG A 221 13.96 -18.41 -7.60
C ARG A 221 12.92 -17.29 -7.61
N ALA A 222 13.09 -16.25 -6.78
CA ALA A 222 12.23 -15.08 -6.80
C ALA A 222 12.28 -14.36 -8.16
N CYS A 223 13.46 -14.29 -8.78
CA CYS A 223 13.61 -13.75 -10.13
C CYS A 223 12.81 -14.54 -11.19
N VAL A 224 12.80 -15.87 -11.11
CA VAL A 224 11.97 -16.71 -12.00
C VAL A 224 10.48 -16.46 -11.75
N LEU A 225 10.08 -16.27 -10.49
CA LEU A 225 8.71 -15.92 -10.15
C LEU A 225 8.29 -14.60 -10.81
N VAL A 226 9.17 -13.59 -10.87
CA VAL A 226 8.89 -12.34 -11.61
C VAL A 226 8.53 -12.62 -13.06
N LEU A 227 9.31 -13.44 -13.77
CA LEU A 227 9.02 -13.81 -15.15
C LEU A 227 7.64 -14.47 -15.28
N CYS A 228 7.29 -15.38 -14.36
CA CYS A 228 5.99 -16.02 -14.34
C CYS A 228 4.83 -15.03 -14.11
N LEU A 229 4.97 -14.12 -13.14
CA LEU A 229 3.93 -13.15 -12.78
C LEU A 229 3.79 -12.05 -13.86
N LEU A 230 4.89 -11.63 -14.46
CA LEU A 230 4.91 -10.69 -15.58
C LEU A 230 4.17 -11.27 -16.79
N LEU A 231 4.50 -12.50 -17.20
CA LEU A 231 3.80 -13.16 -18.31
C LEU A 231 2.32 -13.38 -18.01
N ARG A 232 1.98 -13.73 -16.75
CA ARG A 232 0.59 -13.85 -16.31
C ARG A 232 -0.16 -12.53 -16.36
N GLY A 233 0.49 -11.43 -15.96
CA GLY A 233 -0.09 -10.08 -15.96
C GLY A 233 -0.34 -9.54 -17.37
N LEU A 234 0.59 -9.81 -18.29
CA LEU A 234 0.47 -9.37 -19.69
C LEU A 234 -0.51 -10.23 -20.51
N GLY A 235 -0.70 -11.50 -20.16
CA GLY A 235 -1.71 -12.34 -20.80
C GLY A 235 -1.54 -12.44 -22.32
N THR A 236 -2.59 -12.08 -23.07
CA THR A 236 -2.60 -12.08 -24.55
C THR A 236 -1.63 -11.07 -25.15
N ASP A 237 -1.27 -10.06 -24.36
CA ASP A 237 -0.56 -8.89 -24.84
C ASP A 237 0.95 -8.99 -24.60
N ALA A 238 1.38 -10.11 -24.03
CA ALA A 238 2.79 -10.38 -23.74
C ALA A 238 3.66 -10.27 -24.99
N LEU A 239 3.18 -10.72 -26.16
CA LEU A 239 3.97 -10.67 -27.38
C LEU A 239 4.19 -9.26 -27.91
N GLU A 240 3.21 -8.37 -27.71
CA GLU A 240 3.31 -6.97 -28.11
C GLU A 240 4.20 -6.20 -27.14
N VAL A 241 3.96 -6.33 -25.84
CA VAL A 241 4.71 -5.60 -24.81
C VAL A 241 6.16 -6.09 -24.71
N LEU A 242 6.42 -7.38 -24.95
CA LEU A 242 7.75 -7.97 -24.84
C LEU A 242 8.48 -8.09 -26.18
N GLU A 243 7.96 -7.52 -27.27
CA GLU A 243 8.53 -7.70 -28.62
C GLU A 243 10.06 -7.49 -28.64
N THR A 244 10.52 -6.42 -27.97
CA THR A 244 11.94 -6.05 -27.89
C THR A 244 12.77 -6.98 -26.99
N GLU A 245 12.14 -7.61 -26.00
CA GLU A 245 12.80 -8.47 -25.00
C GLU A 245 12.55 -9.97 -25.21
N MET A 246 11.82 -10.36 -26.26
CA MET A 246 11.52 -11.77 -26.57
C MET A 246 12.79 -12.65 -26.66
N GLY A 247 13.86 -12.12 -27.26
CA GLY A 247 15.14 -12.81 -27.33
C GLY A 247 15.80 -12.97 -25.96
N SER A 248 15.72 -11.95 -25.11
CA SER A 248 16.20 -11.98 -23.72
C SER A 248 15.42 -13.00 -22.90
N LEU A 249 14.09 -12.98 -22.97
CA LEU A 249 13.21 -13.94 -22.32
C LEU A 249 13.56 -15.38 -22.73
N TYR A 250 13.70 -15.66 -24.03
CA TYR A 250 14.07 -16.99 -24.51
C TYR A 250 15.41 -17.46 -23.95
N ARG A 251 16.43 -16.60 -23.95
CA ARG A 251 17.75 -16.92 -23.36
C ARG A 251 17.64 -17.19 -21.87
N LEU A 252 16.86 -16.41 -21.13
CA LEU A 252 16.65 -16.59 -19.69
C LEU A 252 15.99 -17.93 -19.38
N LEU A 253 14.96 -18.30 -20.13
CA LEU A 253 14.24 -19.57 -19.95
C LEU A 253 15.08 -20.78 -20.39
N LYS A 254 15.91 -20.61 -21.41
CA LYS A 254 16.74 -21.69 -21.98
C LYS A 254 18.11 -21.84 -21.30
N LEU A 255 18.48 -20.95 -20.38
CA LEU A 255 19.74 -21.02 -19.65
C LEU A 255 19.99 -22.46 -19.17
N PRO A 256 21.03 -23.17 -19.67
CA PRO A 256 21.29 -24.59 -19.38
C PRO A 256 21.50 -24.91 -17.88
N GLY A 257 21.57 -23.87 -17.06
CA GLY A 257 21.74 -23.93 -15.62
C GLY A 257 20.49 -23.62 -14.81
N LEU A 258 19.31 -23.27 -15.36
CA LEU A 258 18.16 -22.89 -14.51
C LEU A 258 17.82 -24.02 -13.51
N LYS A 259 17.77 -25.28 -13.97
CA LYS A 259 17.58 -26.45 -13.10
C LYS A 259 18.75 -26.78 -12.17
N ARG A 260 19.99 -26.39 -12.51
CA ARG A 260 21.20 -26.66 -11.70
C ARG A 260 21.49 -25.56 -10.69
N LYS A 261 21.23 -24.30 -11.03
CA LYS A 261 21.31 -23.09 -10.20
C LYS A 261 20.12 -22.94 -9.25
N MET A 262 19.05 -23.71 -9.43
CA MET A 262 17.88 -23.74 -8.55
C MET A 262 17.89 -24.89 -7.54
N LYS A 263 18.89 -25.77 -7.58
CA LYS A 263 19.19 -26.76 -6.53
C LYS A 263 20.23 -26.18 -5.59
#